data_AF-S6VRB0-F1
#
_entry.id   AF-S6VRB0-F1
#
_cell.length_a   1.000
_cell.length_b   1.000
_cell.length_c   1.000
_cell.angle_alpha   90.00
_cell.angle_beta   90.00
_cell.angle_gamma   90.00
#
_symmetry.space_group_name_H-M   'P 1'
#
loop_
_entity.id
_entity.type
_entity.pdbx_description
1 polymer ?
#
loop_
_entity_poly.entity_id
_entity_poly.type
_entity_poly.pdbx_seq_one_letter_code
_entity_poly.pdbx_strand_id
1 'polypeptide(L)'
;FFEIGFVLLIPLVFIVARRTGVSIVKIGIPLLAGLSAVHGLVPPHPGPLLAIGIFGADIGKTIFYGLIIALPTAIIAGPIYGNWISKRIPGTPSQELMDQIAKESSTENLPGFGITLITILLPVFLMLLKTFADVVLPENNMFRIWMDLIGHPITALLAALLLAFYTFGAARGFDRTKIMKLLDQSLAPVAAIVLIVGAGGGFKQMLVASGVGDVIGHMAVQAQINPIMLAWLVAAVIRIATGSATVATITGAGIVAPVVGLIPGVNRELLVLATGAGSLILSHVNDAGFWLVKQYFNMTVAETFKTWTVMETILSVVGLIFIMLLSMAL
;
A
#
# COMPACT_ATOMS: atom_id res chain seq x y z
N PHE A 1 -1.36 -2.19 -8.20
CA PHE A 1 -2.64 -2.33 -7.47
C PHE A 1 -3.38 -1.01 -7.29
N PHE A 2 -2.73 0.11 -6.92
CA PHE A 2 -3.40 1.41 -6.80
C PHE A 2 -4.19 1.81 -8.05
N GLU A 3 -3.57 1.71 -9.23
CA GLU A 3 -4.21 2.07 -10.52
C GLU A 3 -5.47 1.24 -10.79
N ILE A 4 -5.42 -0.07 -10.54
CA ILE A 4 -6.57 -0.97 -10.71
C ILE A 4 -7.67 -0.60 -9.72
N GLY A 5 -7.33 -0.41 -8.44
CA GLY A 5 -8.28 0.02 -7.42
C GLY A 5 -8.93 1.37 -7.75
N PHE A 6 -8.14 2.30 -8.25
CA PHE A 6 -8.63 3.59 -8.71
C PHE A 6 -9.60 3.46 -9.88
N VAL A 7 -9.24 2.71 -10.93
CA VAL A 7 -10.10 2.50 -12.12
C VAL A 7 -11.41 1.80 -11.75
N LEU A 8 -11.39 0.89 -10.77
CA LEU A 8 -12.60 0.21 -10.31
C LEU A 8 -13.52 1.11 -9.48
N LEU A 9 -12.94 2.08 -8.75
CA LEU A 9 -13.69 2.93 -7.82
C LEU A 9 -14.06 4.31 -8.39
N ILE A 10 -13.40 4.76 -9.46
CA ILE A 10 -13.72 6.03 -10.10
C ILE A 10 -15.18 6.14 -10.59
N PRO A 11 -15.86 5.08 -11.08
CA PRO A 11 -17.27 5.18 -11.42
C PRO A 11 -18.13 5.54 -10.21
N LEU A 12 -17.82 5.00 -9.03
CA LEU A 12 -18.53 5.31 -7.80
C LEU A 12 -18.36 6.79 -7.42
N VAL A 13 -17.14 7.33 -7.54
CA VAL A 13 -16.86 8.76 -7.30
C VAL A 13 -17.74 9.63 -8.20
N PHE A 14 -17.83 9.27 -9.48
CA PHE A 14 -18.63 10.00 -10.47
C PHE A 14 -20.14 9.90 -10.20
N ILE A 15 -20.64 8.71 -9.88
CA ILE A 15 -22.05 8.48 -9.54
C ILE A 15 -22.44 9.30 -8.31
N VAL A 16 -21.62 9.26 -7.24
CA VAL A 16 -21.89 10.01 -6.01
C VAL A 16 -21.81 11.52 -6.26
N ALA A 17 -20.81 11.99 -6.99
CA ALA A 17 -20.68 13.41 -7.33
C ALA A 17 -21.90 13.92 -8.11
N ARG A 18 -22.37 13.15 -9.11
CA ARG A 18 -23.56 13.48 -9.90
C ARG A 18 -24.84 13.49 -9.06
N ARG A 19 -25.04 12.48 -8.20
CA ARG A 19 -26.25 12.38 -7.36
C ARG A 19 -26.31 13.44 -6.26
N THR A 20 -25.16 13.81 -5.71
CA THR A 20 -25.08 14.75 -4.57
C THR A 20 -24.82 16.20 -4.99
N GLY A 21 -24.42 16.44 -6.24
CA GLY A 21 -23.98 17.76 -6.71
C GLY A 21 -22.66 18.23 -6.09
N VAL A 22 -21.95 17.34 -5.39
CA VAL A 22 -20.71 17.65 -4.68
C VAL A 22 -19.51 17.51 -5.63
N SER A 23 -18.52 18.38 -5.45
CA SER A 23 -17.22 18.32 -6.14
C SER A 23 -16.62 16.90 -6.14
N ILE A 24 -16.09 16.49 -7.30
CA ILE A 24 -15.39 15.21 -7.44
C ILE A 24 -14.16 15.15 -6.54
N VAL A 25 -13.41 16.25 -6.42
CA VAL A 25 -12.24 16.30 -5.54
C VAL A 25 -12.62 16.02 -4.08
N LYS A 26 -13.79 16.48 -3.63
CA LYS A 26 -14.28 16.23 -2.26
C LYS A 26 -14.57 14.76 -1.97
N ILE A 27 -14.91 13.97 -2.97
CA ILE A 27 -15.21 12.53 -2.84
C ILE A 27 -13.97 11.69 -3.20
N GLY A 28 -13.29 12.08 -4.27
CA GLY A 28 -12.15 11.40 -4.85
C GLY A 28 -10.89 11.48 -4.00
N ILE A 29 -10.55 12.63 -3.41
CA ILE A 29 -9.36 12.76 -2.56
C ILE A 29 -9.42 11.84 -1.33
N PRO A 30 -10.54 11.77 -0.57
CA PRO A 30 -10.69 10.78 0.49
C PRO A 30 -10.49 9.33 0.04
N LEU A 31 -11.06 8.98 -1.12
CA LEU A 31 -10.93 7.65 -1.69
C LEU A 31 -9.48 7.32 -2.08
N LEU A 32 -8.81 8.28 -2.74
CA LEU A 32 -7.41 8.19 -3.14
C LEU A 32 -6.48 8.06 -1.92
N ALA A 33 -6.71 8.84 -0.86
CA ALA A 33 -5.94 8.76 0.37
C ALA A 33 -6.08 7.39 1.05
N GLY A 34 -7.28 6.82 1.08
CA GLY A 34 -7.50 5.46 1.60
C GLY A 34 -6.75 4.40 0.79
N LEU A 35 -6.86 4.46 -0.55
CA LEU A 35 -6.14 3.55 -1.44
C LEU A 35 -4.61 3.66 -1.28
N SER A 36 -4.10 4.88 -1.17
CA SER A 36 -2.67 5.15 -1.00
C SER A 36 -2.16 4.72 0.36
N ALA A 37 -2.92 4.97 1.44
CA ALA A 37 -2.55 4.54 2.78
C ALA A 37 -2.43 3.02 2.87
N VAL A 38 -3.37 2.27 2.30
CA VAL A 38 -3.28 0.80 2.24
C VAL A 38 -2.10 0.35 1.37
N HIS A 39 -1.81 1.07 0.29
CA HIS A 39 -0.66 0.76 -0.58
C HIS A 39 0.67 0.87 0.17
N GLY A 40 0.92 1.95 0.91
CA GLY A 40 2.22 2.14 1.57
C GLY A 40 2.31 1.53 2.97
N LEU A 41 1.21 1.39 3.71
CA LEU A 41 1.26 1.15 5.15
C LEU A 41 0.65 -0.18 5.60
N VAL A 42 -0.03 -0.93 4.71
CA VAL A 42 -0.80 -2.10 5.12
C VAL A 42 -0.46 -3.33 4.25
N PRO A 43 0.21 -4.35 4.81
CA PRO A 43 0.32 -5.66 4.16
C PRO A 43 -1.08 -6.28 3.93
N PRO A 44 -1.30 -7.08 2.88
CA PRO A 44 -0.32 -7.84 2.10
C PRO A 44 0.15 -7.18 0.79
N HIS A 45 -0.02 -5.87 0.63
CA HIS A 45 0.45 -5.21 -0.60
C HIS A 45 1.94 -5.47 -0.84
N PRO A 46 2.41 -5.72 -2.08
CA PRO A 46 3.76 -6.24 -2.30
C PRO A 46 4.89 -5.39 -1.73
N GLY A 47 4.79 -4.06 -1.79
CA GLY A 47 5.80 -3.16 -1.23
C GLY A 47 6.04 -3.42 0.26
N PRO A 48 5.05 -3.20 1.14
CA PRO A 48 5.14 -3.53 2.56
C PRO A 48 5.49 -4.99 2.83
N LEU A 49 4.88 -5.95 2.11
CA LEU A 49 5.11 -7.38 2.32
C LEU A 49 6.58 -7.77 2.06
N LEU A 50 7.20 -7.19 1.03
CA LEU A 50 8.60 -7.45 0.71
C LEU A 50 9.55 -6.75 1.69
N ALA A 51 9.23 -5.53 2.11
CA ALA A 51 10.00 -4.83 3.14
C ALA A 51 10.02 -5.61 4.47
N ILE A 52 8.90 -6.25 4.85
CA ILE A 52 8.84 -7.17 6.00
C ILE A 52 9.88 -8.28 5.87
N GLY A 53 9.96 -8.92 4.70
CA GLY A 53 10.97 -9.95 4.43
C GLY A 53 12.40 -9.43 4.45
N ILE A 54 12.64 -8.21 3.95
CA ILE A 54 13.97 -7.59 3.92
C ILE A 54 14.48 -7.23 5.33
N PHE A 55 13.61 -6.68 6.16
CA PHE A 55 13.93 -6.28 7.54
C PHE A 55 13.78 -7.43 8.55
N GLY A 56 13.10 -8.52 8.19
CA GLY A 56 12.78 -9.61 9.11
C GLY A 56 11.83 -9.16 10.23
N ALA A 57 10.80 -8.40 9.86
CA ALA A 57 9.73 -7.94 10.76
C ALA A 57 8.63 -9.01 10.89
N ASP A 58 7.82 -8.95 11.96
CA ASP A 58 6.62 -9.78 12.03
C ASP A 58 5.48 -9.19 11.20
N ILE A 59 4.85 -10.04 10.37
CA ILE A 59 3.81 -9.56 9.46
C ILE A 59 2.55 -9.08 10.18
N GLY A 60 2.02 -9.83 11.14
CA GLY A 60 0.74 -9.42 11.74
C GLY A 60 0.92 -8.28 12.73
N LYS A 61 2.07 -8.14 13.41
CA LYS A 61 2.40 -6.90 14.13
C LYS A 61 2.49 -5.71 13.17
N THR A 62 3.11 -5.89 12.00
CA THR A 62 3.16 -4.83 10.98
C THR A 62 1.76 -4.47 10.46
N ILE A 63 0.88 -5.46 10.23
CA ILE A 63 -0.53 -5.21 9.87
C ILE A 63 -1.23 -4.43 10.99
N PHE A 64 -1.06 -4.85 12.25
CA PHE A 64 -1.70 -4.21 13.39
C PHE A 64 -1.27 -2.75 13.56
N TYR A 65 0.04 -2.48 13.60
CA TYR A 65 0.56 -1.12 13.65
C TYR A 65 0.20 -0.32 12.41
N GLY A 66 0.26 -0.94 11.23
CA GLY A 66 -0.12 -0.34 9.96
C GLY A 66 -1.56 0.14 9.96
N LEU A 67 -2.52 -0.65 10.47
CA LEU A 67 -3.92 -0.25 10.58
C LEU A 67 -4.12 0.92 11.56
N ILE A 68 -3.43 0.88 12.71
CA ILE A 68 -3.48 1.96 13.72
C ILE A 68 -2.99 3.28 13.13
N ILE A 69 -1.93 3.24 12.30
CA ILE A 69 -1.32 4.44 11.71
C ILE A 69 -2.06 4.87 10.44
N ALA A 70 -2.46 3.94 9.58
CA ALA A 70 -3.05 4.23 8.27
C ALA A 70 -4.42 4.91 8.40
N LEU A 71 -5.24 4.50 9.37
CA LEU A 71 -6.57 5.10 9.59
C LEU A 71 -6.53 6.61 9.89
N PRO A 72 -5.85 7.09 10.95
CA PRO A 72 -5.78 8.53 11.23
C PRO A 72 -5.05 9.28 10.12
N THR A 73 -4.01 8.69 9.53
CA THR A 73 -3.28 9.29 8.40
C THR A 73 -4.19 9.50 7.19
N ALA A 74 -4.98 8.50 6.82
CA ALA A 74 -5.94 8.58 5.71
C ALA A 74 -7.09 9.55 6.01
N ILE A 75 -7.53 9.68 7.26
CA ILE A 75 -8.55 10.67 7.66
C ILE A 75 -8.03 12.10 7.46
N ILE A 76 -6.78 12.36 7.84
CA ILE A 76 -6.16 13.68 7.73
C ILE A 76 -5.86 14.02 6.26
N ALA A 77 -5.20 13.12 5.52
CA ALA A 77 -4.85 13.33 4.11
C ALA A 77 -6.07 13.28 3.18
N GLY A 78 -7.12 12.54 3.56
CA GLY A 78 -8.30 12.30 2.75
C GLY A 78 -9.45 13.27 3.07
N PRO A 79 -10.41 12.92 3.94
CA PRO A 79 -11.55 13.77 4.30
C PRO A 79 -11.19 15.19 4.74
N ILE A 80 -10.22 15.38 5.64
CA ILE A 80 -9.91 16.71 6.20
C ILE A 80 -9.31 17.59 5.10
N TYR A 81 -8.23 17.13 4.46
CA TYR A 81 -7.59 17.86 3.37
C TYR A 81 -8.50 18.01 2.15
N GLY A 82 -9.19 16.94 1.75
CA GLY A 82 -10.15 16.88 0.64
C GLY A 82 -11.29 17.89 0.78
N ASN A 83 -11.86 18.04 1.98
CA ASN A 83 -12.89 19.04 2.25
C ASN A 83 -12.37 20.48 2.12
N TRP A 84 -11.09 20.71 2.41
CA TRP A 84 -10.47 22.03 2.29
C TRP A 84 -10.09 22.36 0.84
N ILE A 85 -9.43 21.43 0.14
CA ILE A 85 -8.93 21.67 -1.23
C ILE A 85 -10.06 21.68 -2.25
N SER A 86 -11.12 20.89 -2.05
CA SER A 86 -12.28 20.86 -2.96
C SER A 86 -13.03 22.18 -3.08
N LYS A 87 -12.96 23.05 -2.06
CA LYS A 87 -13.53 24.41 -2.11
C LYS A 87 -12.75 25.33 -3.06
N ARG A 88 -11.48 25.02 -3.32
CA ARG A 88 -10.57 25.82 -4.15
C ARG A 88 -10.41 25.23 -5.53
N ILE A 89 -10.43 23.91 -5.62
CA ILE A 89 -10.26 23.11 -6.84
C ILE A 89 -11.37 22.06 -6.83
N PRO A 90 -12.55 22.35 -7.39
CA PRO A 90 -13.68 21.42 -7.33
C PRO A 90 -13.50 20.21 -8.26
N GLY A 91 -12.64 20.31 -9.28
CA GLY A 91 -12.53 19.32 -10.36
C GLY A 91 -13.75 19.40 -11.28
N THR A 92 -13.51 19.55 -12.58
CA THR A 92 -14.56 19.69 -13.59
C THR A 92 -14.50 18.51 -14.55
N PRO A 93 -15.01 17.33 -14.17
CA PRO A 93 -14.99 16.16 -15.04
C PRO A 93 -15.67 16.49 -16.37
N SER A 94 -15.22 15.89 -17.48
CA SER A 94 -15.97 16.02 -18.72
C SER A 94 -17.31 15.29 -18.57
N GLN A 95 -18.41 15.96 -18.95
CA GLN A 95 -19.76 15.40 -18.94
C GLN A 95 -19.82 14.08 -19.75
N GLU A 96 -19.07 14.02 -20.84
CA GLU A 96 -18.98 12.83 -21.69
C GLU A 96 -18.31 11.63 -20.97
N LEU A 97 -17.25 11.87 -20.19
CA LEU A 97 -16.60 10.81 -19.40
C LEU A 97 -17.51 10.36 -18.25
N MET A 98 -18.22 11.31 -17.63
CA MET A 98 -19.23 11.00 -16.60
C MET A 98 -20.36 10.14 -17.17
N ASP A 99 -20.88 10.45 -18.35
CA ASP A 99 -21.97 9.70 -18.98
C ASP A 99 -21.54 8.32 -19.49
N GLN A 100 -20.29 8.17 -19.93
CA GLN A 100 -19.74 6.87 -20.33
C GLN A 100 -19.44 5.97 -19.14
N ILE A 101 -18.87 6.52 -18.07
CA ILE A 101 -18.40 5.75 -16.90
C ILE A 101 -19.50 5.54 -15.86
N ALA A 102 -20.45 6.45 -15.73
CA ALA A 102 -21.60 6.29 -14.83
C ALA A 102 -22.74 5.44 -15.42
N LYS A 103 -22.55 4.82 -16.60
CA LYS A 103 -23.44 3.75 -17.04
C LYS A 103 -23.39 2.64 -15.99
N GLU A 104 -24.52 2.42 -15.32
CA GLU A 104 -24.66 1.34 -14.35
C GLU A 104 -24.27 0.03 -15.02
N SER A 105 -23.16 -0.56 -14.56
CA SER A 105 -22.80 -1.93 -14.92
C SER A 105 -23.97 -2.84 -14.55
N SER A 106 -24.41 -3.69 -15.47
CA SER A 106 -25.52 -4.61 -15.24
C SER A 106 -25.31 -5.36 -13.92
N THR A 107 -26.27 -5.24 -13.00
CA THR A 107 -26.24 -5.85 -11.66
C THR A 107 -26.49 -7.36 -11.69
N GLU A 108 -26.48 -7.98 -12.87
CA GLU A 108 -26.72 -9.40 -13.01
C GLU A 108 -25.51 -10.20 -12.50
N ASN A 109 -25.77 -11.09 -11.54
CA ASN A 109 -24.80 -12.05 -10.98
C ASN A 109 -23.62 -11.45 -10.19
N LEU A 110 -23.85 -10.42 -9.37
CA LEU A 110 -22.84 -9.99 -8.37
C LEU A 110 -22.80 -10.94 -7.16
N PRO A 111 -21.63 -11.18 -6.54
CA PRO A 111 -21.54 -11.91 -5.27
C PRO A 111 -22.17 -11.10 -4.14
N GLY A 112 -22.81 -11.77 -3.19
CA GLY A 112 -23.41 -11.11 -2.04
C GLY A 112 -22.36 -10.38 -1.19
N PHE A 113 -22.74 -9.27 -0.57
CA PHE A 113 -21.84 -8.42 0.23
C PHE A 113 -21.01 -9.20 1.26
N GLY A 114 -21.65 -10.10 2.03
CA GLY A 114 -20.96 -10.91 3.04
C GLY A 114 -19.90 -11.84 2.46
N ILE A 115 -20.19 -12.47 1.31
CA ILE A 115 -19.23 -13.34 0.60
C ILE A 115 -18.03 -12.51 0.14
N THR A 116 -18.29 -11.34 -0.45
CA THR A 116 -17.24 -10.42 -0.90
C THR A 116 -16.34 -9.98 0.25
N LEU A 117 -16.94 -9.62 1.39
CA LEU A 117 -16.21 -9.20 2.57
C LEU A 117 -15.35 -10.33 3.13
N ILE A 118 -15.90 -11.54 3.27
CA ILE A 118 -15.17 -12.72 3.74
C ILE A 118 -14.01 -13.04 2.80
N THR A 119 -14.25 -13.10 1.48
CA THR A 119 -13.21 -13.44 0.51
C THR A 119 -12.04 -12.45 0.53
N ILE A 120 -12.33 -11.15 0.65
CA ILE A 120 -11.29 -10.09 0.67
C ILE A 120 -10.56 -10.03 2.00
N LEU A 121 -11.26 -10.23 3.14
CA LEU A 121 -10.66 -10.13 4.47
C LEU A 121 -10.01 -11.44 4.94
N LEU A 122 -10.30 -12.58 4.30
CA LEU A 122 -9.75 -13.88 4.66
C LEU A 122 -8.22 -13.86 4.85
N PRO A 123 -7.39 -13.36 3.92
CA PRO A 123 -5.94 -13.46 4.09
C PRO A 123 -5.47 -12.64 5.29
N VAL A 124 -6.05 -11.44 5.52
CA VAL A 124 -5.73 -10.59 6.66
C VAL A 124 -6.11 -11.28 7.97
N PHE A 125 -7.29 -11.89 8.01
CA PHE A 125 -7.76 -12.64 9.18
C PHE A 125 -6.83 -13.81 9.52
N LEU A 126 -6.44 -14.62 8.54
CA LEU A 126 -5.52 -15.74 8.74
C LEU A 126 -4.13 -15.27 9.22
N MET A 127 -3.58 -14.19 8.64
CA MET A 127 -2.30 -13.63 9.06
C MET A 127 -2.35 -13.08 10.50
N LEU A 128 -3.46 -12.47 10.92
CA LEU A 128 -3.63 -12.00 12.29
C LEU A 128 -3.80 -13.15 13.30
N LEU A 129 -4.44 -14.26 12.90
CA LEU A 129 -4.53 -15.45 13.76
C LEU A 129 -3.16 -16.02 14.09
N LYS A 130 -2.24 -16.07 13.12
CA LYS A 130 -0.84 -16.44 13.35
C LYS A 130 -0.19 -15.55 14.41
N THR A 131 -0.26 -14.23 14.25
CA THR A 131 0.36 -13.30 15.21
C THR A 131 -0.25 -13.40 16.61
N PHE A 132 -1.56 -13.65 16.72
CA PHE A 132 -2.17 -13.91 18.02
C PHE A 132 -1.63 -15.20 18.66
N ALA A 133 -1.49 -16.28 17.88
CA ALA A 133 -0.91 -17.53 18.34
C ALA A 133 0.56 -17.37 18.76
N ASP A 134 1.35 -16.60 18.01
CA ASP A 134 2.75 -16.28 18.32
C ASP A 134 2.92 -15.57 19.67
N VAL A 135 1.93 -14.76 20.07
CA VAL A 135 1.94 -14.01 21.35
C VAL A 135 1.47 -14.86 22.53
N VAL A 136 0.46 -15.71 22.32
CA VAL A 136 -0.24 -16.41 23.43
C VAL A 136 0.32 -17.82 23.68
N LEU A 137 0.90 -18.48 22.66
CA LEU A 137 1.24 -19.90 22.73
C LEU A 137 2.76 -20.15 22.69
N PRO A 138 3.27 -21.14 23.46
CA PRO A 138 4.66 -21.58 23.36
C PRO A 138 5.01 -22.14 21.98
N GLU A 139 6.28 -22.06 21.59
CA GLU A 139 6.78 -22.51 20.28
C GLU A 139 6.48 -23.98 19.96
N ASN A 140 6.49 -24.85 20.97
CA ASN A 140 6.24 -26.29 20.81
C ASN A 140 4.75 -26.69 20.80
N ASN A 141 3.82 -25.73 20.84
CA ASN A 141 2.40 -26.05 20.85
C ASN A 141 1.91 -26.46 19.45
N MET A 142 1.28 -27.63 19.34
CA MET A 142 0.73 -28.13 18.07
C MET A 142 -0.24 -27.14 17.40
N PHE A 143 -1.05 -26.43 18.18
CA PHE A 143 -1.99 -25.43 17.66
C PHE A 143 -1.26 -24.23 17.05
N ARG A 144 -0.12 -23.82 17.63
CA ARG A 144 0.71 -22.73 17.08
C ARG A 144 1.29 -23.12 15.72
N ILE A 145 1.81 -24.34 15.58
CA ILE A 145 2.35 -24.85 14.31
C ILE A 145 1.31 -24.79 13.18
N TRP A 146 0.05 -25.16 13.47
CA TRP A 146 -1.04 -25.05 12.49
C TRP A 146 -1.39 -23.61 12.15
N MET A 147 -1.43 -22.71 13.14
CA MET A 147 -1.67 -21.29 12.91
C MET A 147 -0.53 -20.63 12.14
N ASP A 148 0.72 -21.03 12.38
CA ASP A 148 1.88 -20.56 11.62
C ASP A 148 1.78 -20.98 10.15
N LEU A 149 1.36 -22.21 9.89
CA LEU A 149 1.17 -22.72 8.53
C LEU A 149 0.03 -22.00 7.80
N ILE A 150 -1.14 -21.86 8.43
CA ILE A 150 -2.34 -21.30 7.79
C ILE A 150 -2.25 -19.78 7.66
N GLY A 151 -1.67 -19.10 8.66
CA GLY A 151 -1.51 -17.66 8.66
C GLY A 151 -0.23 -17.18 7.97
N HIS A 152 0.61 -18.07 7.43
CA HIS A 152 1.73 -17.66 6.61
C HIS A 152 1.24 -16.87 5.38
N PRO A 153 1.90 -15.78 4.95
CA PRO A 153 1.38 -14.91 3.90
C PRO A 153 1.12 -15.64 2.58
N ILE A 154 2.01 -16.58 2.22
CA ILE A 154 1.88 -17.39 0.99
C ILE A 154 0.63 -18.28 1.05
N THR A 155 0.40 -18.97 2.16
CA THR A 155 -0.74 -19.89 2.30
C THR A 155 -2.05 -19.13 2.45
N ALA A 156 -2.06 -18.04 3.22
CA ALA A 156 -3.22 -17.16 3.39
C ALA A 156 -3.66 -16.52 2.07
N LEU A 157 -2.72 -15.99 1.28
CA LEU A 157 -3.02 -15.43 -0.05
C LEU A 157 -3.46 -16.50 -1.06
N LEU A 158 -2.87 -17.70 -1.01
CA LEU A 158 -3.30 -18.82 -1.84
C LEU A 158 -4.73 -19.25 -1.49
N ALA A 159 -5.06 -19.37 -0.21
CA ALA A 159 -6.41 -19.70 0.24
C ALA A 159 -7.43 -18.65 -0.21
N ALA A 160 -7.09 -17.36 -0.10
CA ALA A 160 -7.90 -16.26 -0.58
C ALA A 160 -8.10 -16.30 -2.11
N LEU A 161 -7.06 -16.62 -2.87
CA LEU A 161 -7.13 -16.77 -4.33
C LEU A 161 -8.06 -17.92 -4.74
N LEU A 162 -7.93 -19.10 -4.10
CA LEU A 162 -8.79 -20.25 -4.36
C LEU A 162 -10.25 -19.96 -4.02
N LEU A 163 -10.48 -19.28 -2.88
CA LEU A 163 -11.82 -18.85 -2.50
C LEU A 163 -12.38 -17.85 -3.53
N ALA A 164 -11.57 -16.90 -4.00
CA ALA A 164 -11.98 -15.92 -5.01
C ALA A 164 -12.35 -16.59 -6.35
N PHE A 165 -11.63 -17.62 -6.79
CA PHE A 165 -12.02 -18.39 -7.99
C PHE A 165 -13.38 -19.05 -7.85
N TYR A 166 -13.74 -19.50 -6.64
CA TYR A 166 -15.06 -20.04 -6.39
C TYR A 166 -16.10 -18.92 -6.28
N THR A 167 -15.92 -17.96 -5.37
CA THR A 167 -16.95 -16.98 -5.01
C THR A 167 -17.17 -15.91 -6.07
N PHE A 168 -16.11 -15.44 -6.73
CA PHE A 168 -16.17 -14.40 -7.76
C PHE A 168 -16.14 -14.98 -9.18
N GLY A 169 -15.68 -16.23 -9.33
CA GLY A 169 -15.65 -16.94 -10.61
C GLY A 169 -16.80 -17.94 -10.76
N ALA A 170 -16.56 -19.19 -10.38
CA ALA A 170 -17.44 -20.33 -10.69
C ALA A 170 -18.87 -20.12 -10.17
N ALA A 171 -19.04 -19.63 -8.94
CA ALA A 171 -20.35 -19.36 -8.34
C ALA A 171 -21.11 -18.19 -9.00
N ARG A 172 -20.46 -17.43 -9.89
CA ARG A 172 -21.04 -16.35 -10.71
C ARG A 172 -21.13 -16.73 -12.19
N GLY A 173 -20.91 -18.00 -12.54
CA GLY A 173 -21.05 -18.52 -13.90
C GLY A 173 -19.83 -18.29 -14.80
N PHE A 174 -18.64 -18.01 -14.25
CA PHE A 174 -17.43 -17.94 -15.08
C PHE A 174 -17.02 -19.35 -15.49
N ASP A 175 -16.75 -19.54 -16.78
CA ASP A 175 -16.21 -20.78 -17.30
C ASP A 175 -14.70 -20.88 -17.02
N ARG A 176 -14.15 -22.08 -17.22
CA ARG A 176 -12.71 -22.34 -17.03
C ARG A 176 -11.85 -21.43 -17.91
N THR A 177 -12.28 -21.17 -19.13
CA THR A 177 -11.56 -20.32 -20.09
C THR A 177 -11.39 -18.90 -19.56
N LYS A 178 -12.46 -18.31 -19.01
CA LYS A 178 -12.40 -16.97 -18.42
C LYS A 178 -11.51 -16.92 -17.19
N ILE A 179 -11.55 -17.93 -16.32
CA ILE A 179 -10.65 -18.02 -15.16
C ILE A 179 -9.19 -18.09 -15.60
N MET A 180 -8.86 -18.94 -16.60
CA MET A 180 -7.50 -19.04 -17.14
C MET A 180 -7.04 -17.71 -17.74
N LYS A 181 -7.90 -17.03 -18.49
CA LYS A 181 -7.57 -15.72 -19.05
C LYS A 181 -7.24 -14.68 -17.97
N LEU A 182 -7.97 -14.67 -16.85
CA LEU A 182 -7.71 -13.75 -15.73
C LEU A 182 -6.37 -14.08 -15.03
N LEU A 183 -6.06 -15.37 -14.91
CA LEU A 183 -4.75 -15.83 -14.43
C LEU A 183 -3.62 -15.35 -15.33
N ASP A 184 -3.76 -15.52 -16.65
CA ASP A 184 -2.75 -15.08 -17.63
C ASP A 184 -2.53 -13.57 -17.57
N GLN A 185 -3.62 -12.78 -17.46
CA GLN A 185 -3.54 -11.33 -17.33
C GLN A 185 -2.84 -10.88 -16.03
N SER A 186 -2.85 -11.72 -14.99
CA SER A 186 -2.19 -11.44 -13.72
C SER A 186 -0.68 -11.68 -13.77
N LEU A 187 -0.17 -12.42 -14.77
CA LEU A 187 1.27 -12.71 -14.90
C LEU A 187 2.11 -11.47 -15.15
N ALA A 188 1.65 -10.53 -15.97
CA ALA A 188 2.42 -9.33 -16.30
C ALA A 188 2.69 -8.44 -15.08
N PRO A 189 1.69 -8.10 -14.23
CA PRO A 189 1.93 -7.41 -12.96
C PRO A 189 2.89 -8.16 -12.02
N VAL A 190 2.81 -9.50 -11.97
CA VAL A 190 3.70 -10.32 -11.14
C VAL A 190 5.14 -10.27 -11.66
N ALA A 191 5.34 -10.35 -12.98
CA ALA A 191 6.68 -10.28 -13.58
C ALA A 191 7.42 -8.98 -13.23
N ALA A 192 6.71 -7.85 -13.24
CA ALA A 192 7.28 -6.56 -12.82
C ALA A 192 7.73 -6.59 -11.34
N ILE A 193 6.91 -7.15 -10.44
CA ILE A 193 7.26 -7.29 -9.02
C ILE A 193 8.50 -8.18 -8.85
N VAL A 194 8.56 -9.32 -9.52
CA VAL A 194 9.71 -10.25 -9.46
C VAL A 194 10.99 -9.57 -9.92
N LEU A 195 10.96 -8.81 -11.01
CA LEU A 195 12.13 -8.08 -11.52
C LEU A 195 12.60 -7.01 -10.53
N ILE A 196 11.68 -6.24 -9.93
CA ILE A 196 12.01 -5.20 -8.95
C ILE A 196 12.60 -5.84 -7.68
N VAL A 197 12.02 -6.94 -7.20
CA VAL A 197 12.54 -7.68 -6.03
C VAL A 197 13.95 -8.21 -6.31
N GLY A 198 14.15 -8.84 -7.47
CA GLY A 198 15.44 -9.37 -7.88
C GLY A 198 16.51 -8.28 -7.98
N ALA A 199 16.19 -7.15 -8.62
CA ALA A 199 17.07 -6.00 -8.71
C ALA A 199 17.39 -5.39 -7.33
N GLY A 200 16.38 -5.19 -6.49
CA GLY A 200 16.54 -4.66 -5.13
C GLY A 200 17.36 -5.59 -4.21
N GLY A 201 17.14 -6.90 -4.32
CA GLY A 201 17.90 -7.91 -3.58
C GLY A 201 19.36 -7.98 -4.02
N GLY A 202 19.62 -7.97 -5.33
CA GLY A 202 20.99 -7.91 -5.88
C GLY A 202 21.72 -6.63 -5.48
N PHE A 203 21.03 -5.49 -5.53
CA PHE A 203 21.57 -4.21 -5.08
C PHE A 203 21.90 -4.21 -3.57
N LYS A 204 21.00 -4.71 -2.72
CA LYS A 204 21.27 -4.93 -1.29
C LYS A 204 22.55 -5.75 -1.09
N GLN A 205 22.70 -6.87 -1.79
CA GLN A 205 23.88 -7.73 -1.65
C GLN A 205 25.16 -7.05 -2.13
N MET A 206 25.09 -6.24 -3.18
CA MET A 206 26.23 -5.42 -3.62
C MET A 206 26.65 -4.40 -2.55
N LEU A 207 25.70 -3.73 -1.88
CA LEU A 207 26.01 -2.79 -0.78
C LEU A 207 26.65 -3.47 0.42
N VAL A 208 26.20 -4.69 0.76
CA VAL A 208 26.81 -5.51 1.83
C VAL A 208 28.21 -5.97 1.42
N ALA A 209 28.36 -6.55 0.23
CA ALA A 209 29.63 -7.09 -0.25
C ALA A 209 30.71 -6.02 -0.48
N SER A 210 30.30 -4.80 -0.84
CA SER A 210 31.23 -3.67 -1.04
C SER A 210 31.60 -2.93 0.25
N GLY A 211 30.97 -3.25 1.39
CA GLY A 211 31.16 -2.54 2.66
C GLY A 211 30.56 -1.12 2.69
N VAL A 212 29.89 -0.67 1.62
CA VAL A 212 29.21 0.64 1.59
C VAL A 212 28.10 0.71 2.62
N GLY A 213 27.40 -0.41 2.87
CA GLY A 213 26.37 -0.49 3.92
C GLY A 213 26.93 -0.16 5.31
N ASP A 214 28.14 -0.61 5.61
CA ASP A 214 28.81 -0.32 6.89
C ASP A 214 29.16 1.16 7.01
N VAL A 215 29.67 1.78 5.95
CA VAL A 215 30.00 3.21 5.95
C VAL A 215 28.74 4.06 6.21
N ILE A 216 27.65 3.78 5.49
CA ILE A 216 26.36 4.47 5.69
C ILE A 216 25.86 4.25 7.12
N GLY A 217 26.00 3.04 7.66
CA GLY A 217 25.60 2.72 9.03
C GLY A 217 26.40 3.48 10.07
N HIS A 218 27.72 3.50 9.97
CA HIS A 218 28.59 4.25 10.88
C HIS A 218 28.33 5.75 10.81
N MET A 219 28.11 6.31 9.62
CA MET A 219 27.73 7.72 9.47
C MET A 219 26.38 8.04 10.12
N ALA A 220 25.37 7.17 9.96
CA ALA A 220 24.07 7.35 10.58
C ALA A 220 24.14 7.28 12.11
N VAL A 221 24.92 6.35 12.65
CA VAL A 221 25.16 6.22 14.09
C VAL A 221 25.91 7.45 14.63
N GLN A 222 26.96 7.92 13.94
CA GLN A 222 27.70 9.12 14.32
C GLN A 222 26.84 10.38 14.28
N ALA A 223 25.96 10.50 13.27
CA ALA A 223 25.02 11.61 13.15
C ALA A 223 23.81 11.49 14.09
N GLN A 224 23.72 10.42 14.88
CA GLN A 224 22.60 10.12 15.79
C GLN A 224 21.23 10.19 15.10
N ILE A 225 21.18 9.82 13.81
CA ILE A 225 19.94 9.84 13.05
C ILE A 225 19.08 8.66 13.50
N ASN A 226 17.82 8.94 13.85
CA ASN A 226 16.86 7.89 14.17
C ASN A 226 16.70 6.94 12.96
N PRO A 227 16.89 5.62 13.11
CA PRO A 227 16.80 4.66 12.01
C PRO A 227 15.46 4.67 11.26
N ILE A 228 14.36 4.95 11.96
CA ILE A 228 13.01 5.10 11.39
C ILE A 228 12.97 6.31 10.44
N MET A 229 13.56 7.43 10.87
CA MET A 229 13.68 8.63 10.03
C MET A 229 14.57 8.38 8.82
N LEU A 230 15.68 7.66 9.00
CA LEU A 230 16.56 7.27 7.89
C LEU A 230 15.80 6.42 6.86
N ALA A 231 15.02 5.43 7.32
CA ALA A 231 14.21 4.57 6.47
C ALA A 231 13.21 5.36 5.62
N TRP A 232 12.52 6.32 6.25
CA TRP A 232 11.61 7.23 5.57
C TRP A 232 12.32 8.12 4.56
N LEU A 233 13.45 8.74 4.94
CA LEU A 233 14.21 9.67 4.08
C LEU A 233 14.75 8.98 2.83
N VAL A 234 15.34 7.79 2.99
CA VAL A 234 15.87 7.04 1.86
C VAL A 234 14.74 6.65 0.91
N ALA A 235 13.64 6.12 1.43
CA ALA A 235 12.48 5.79 0.60
C ALA A 235 11.90 7.03 -0.11
N ALA A 236 11.84 8.18 0.58
CA ALA A 236 11.39 9.45 0.04
C ALA A 236 12.25 9.93 -1.16
N VAL A 237 13.57 9.88 -1.03
CA VAL A 237 14.48 10.26 -2.11
C VAL A 237 14.31 9.35 -3.33
N ILE A 238 14.23 8.04 -3.12
CA ILE A 238 14.01 7.08 -4.21
C ILE A 238 12.65 7.30 -4.86
N ARG A 239 11.60 7.59 -4.07
CA ARG A 239 10.26 7.90 -4.58
C ARG A 239 10.28 9.13 -5.47
N ILE A 240 10.91 10.21 -5.03
CA ILE A 240 11.01 11.45 -5.82
C ILE A 240 11.74 11.20 -7.15
N ALA A 241 12.76 10.35 -7.16
CA ALA A 241 13.52 10.02 -8.36
C ALA A 241 12.75 9.08 -9.31
N THR A 242 12.12 8.02 -8.78
CA THR A 242 11.61 6.89 -9.58
C THR A 242 10.11 6.97 -9.87
N GLY A 243 9.33 7.69 -9.07
CA GLY A 243 7.89 7.82 -9.25
C GLY A 243 7.09 6.57 -8.90
N SER A 244 7.69 5.47 -8.46
CA SER A 244 6.97 4.23 -8.07
C SER A 244 7.14 3.92 -6.58
N ALA A 245 6.02 3.87 -5.85
CA ALA A 245 6.02 3.60 -4.40
C ALA A 245 6.58 2.21 -4.07
N THR A 246 6.20 1.17 -4.84
CA THR A 246 6.74 -0.19 -4.65
C THR A 246 8.24 -0.25 -4.86
N VAL A 247 8.75 0.39 -5.93
CA VAL A 247 10.21 0.46 -6.20
C VAL A 247 10.91 1.18 -5.06
N ALA A 248 10.40 2.34 -4.66
CA ALA A 248 10.97 3.13 -3.57
C ALA A 248 11.00 2.38 -2.23
N THR A 249 9.94 1.64 -1.89
CA THR A 249 9.92 0.81 -0.68
C THR A 249 10.97 -0.30 -0.74
N ILE A 250 11.05 -1.04 -1.84
CA ILE A 250 11.97 -2.19 -1.95
C ILE A 250 13.43 -1.73 -1.99
N THR A 251 13.74 -0.73 -2.81
CA THR A 251 15.09 -0.16 -2.91
C THR A 251 15.49 0.51 -1.59
N GLY A 252 14.60 1.29 -0.97
CA GLY A 252 14.85 1.93 0.32
C GLY A 252 15.11 0.91 1.42
N ALA A 253 14.29 -0.14 1.51
CA ALA A 253 14.51 -1.23 2.46
C ALA A 253 15.86 -1.94 2.21
N GLY A 254 16.22 -2.17 0.94
CA GLY A 254 17.50 -2.76 0.58
C GLY A 254 18.72 -1.94 1.03
N ILE A 255 18.64 -0.61 0.94
CA ILE A 255 19.70 0.32 1.39
C ILE A 255 19.78 0.36 2.92
N VAL A 256 18.64 0.39 3.59
CA VAL A 256 18.54 0.61 5.04
C VAL A 256 18.77 -0.68 5.84
N ALA A 257 18.48 -1.84 5.26
CA ALA A 257 18.66 -3.15 5.90
C ALA A 257 20.05 -3.37 6.54
N PRO A 258 21.18 -3.14 5.85
CA PRO A 258 22.51 -3.32 6.47
C PRO A 258 22.74 -2.38 7.66
N VAL A 259 22.18 -1.16 7.63
CA VAL A 259 22.31 -0.17 8.71
C VAL A 259 21.56 -0.61 9.97
N VAL A 260 20.36 -1.16 9.82
CA VAL A 260 19.50 -1.60 10.93
C VAL A 260 20.13 -2.76 11.69
N GLY A 261 20.87 -3.65 11.01
CA GLY A 261 21.57 -4.76 11.66
C GLY A 261 22.63 -4.31 12.69
N LEU A 262 23.12 -3.08 12.57
CA LEU A 262 24.15 -2.51 13.44
C LEU A 262 23.59 -1.77 14.67
N ILE A 263 22.28 -1.51 14.69
CA ILE A 263 21.63 -0.69 15.74
C ILE A 263 20.67 -1.57 16.55
N PRO A 264 21.06 -2.02 17.76
CA PRO A 264 20.21 -2.85 18.59
C PRO A 264 18.96 -2.08 19.08
N GLY A 265 17.83 -2.78 19.18
CA GLY A 265 16.59 -2.26 19.75
C GLY A 265 15.65 -1.53 18.77
N VAL A 266 15.99 -1.43 17.48
CA VAL A 266 15.09 -0.80 16.50
C VAL A 266 13.92 -1.71 16.18
N ASN A 267 12.70 -1.18 16.33
CA ASN A 267 11.47 -1.88 15.96
C ASN A 267 11.39 -2.05 14.43
N ARG A 268 11.46 -3.31 13.97
CA ARG A 268 11.53 -3.66 12.54
C ARG A 268 10.20 -3.42 11.84
N GLU A 269 9.10 -3.62 12.54
CA GLU A 269 7.75 -3.36 12.04
C GLU A 269 7.57 -1.86 11.74
N LEU A 270 8.05 -0.98 12.62
CA LEU A 270 8.01 0.47 12.39
C LEU A 270 8.93 0.91 11.26
N LEU A 271 10.07 0.24 11.04
CA LEU A 271 10.94 0.49 9.89
C LEU A 271 10.24 0.18 8.56
N VAL A 272 9.49 -0.93 8.50
CA VAL A 272 8.67 -1.26 7.33
C VAL A 272 7.68 -0.13 7.07
N LEU A 273 6.94 0.29 8.09
CA LEU A 273 5.93 1.34 7.97
C LEU A 273 6.55 2.69 7.60
N ALA A 274 7.73 3.03 8.12
CA ALA A 274 8.42 4.27 7.80
C ALA A 274 8.92 4.29 6.35
N THR A 275 9.48 3.17 5.89
CA THR A 275 9.88 2.98 4.49
C THR A 275 8.66 3.07 3.57
N GLY A 276 7.54 2.48 3.97
CA GLY A 276 6.27 2.56 3.26
C GLY A 276 5.66 3.97 3.22
N ALA A 277 5.70 4.69 4.35
CA ALA A 277 5.27 6.09 4.41
C ALA A 277 6.15 6.99 3.53
N GLY A 278 7.47 6.80 3.57
CA GLY A 278 8.43 7.57 2.76
C GLY A 278 8.22 7.35 1.26
N SER A 279 7.82 6.14 0.85
CA SER A 279 7.55 5.84 -0.56
C SER A 279 6.28 6.49 -1.12
N LEU A 280 5.47 7.14 -0.28
CA LEU A 280 4.27 7.88 -0.69
C LEU A 280 4.51 9.40 -0.79
N ILE A 281 5.70 9.89 -0.49
CA ILE A 281 5.95 11.35 -0.52
C ILE A 281 5.97 11.89 -1.96
N LEU A 282 5.53 13.14 -2.12
CA LEU A 282 5.80 13.98 -3.30
C LEU A 282 5.60 13.24 -4.64
N SER A 283 4.46 12.57 -4.80
CA SER A 283 4.10 11.94 -6.07
C SER A 283 3.86 13.01 -7.14
N HIS A 284 4.73 13.05 -8.15
CA HIS A 284 4.73 14.10 -9.19
C HIS A 284 4.70 13.52 -10.61
N VAL A 285 5.19 14.25 -11.60
CA VAL A 285 5.07 13.93 -13.03
C VAL A 285 5.70 12.59 -13.45
N ASN A 286 6.56 12.00 -12.61
CA ASN A 286 7.12 10.66 -12.84
C ASN A 286 6.24 9.52 -12.31
N ASP A 287 5.13 9.82 -11.62
CA ASP A 287 4.18 8.84 -11.11
C ASP A 287 2.98 8.70 -12.05
N ALA A 288 2.64 7.47 -12.44
CA ALA A 288 1.44 7.16 -13.21
C ALA A 288 0.14 7.58 -12.48
N GLY A 289 0.10 7.48 -11.15
CA GLY A 289 -1.01 7.93 -10.31
C GLY A 289 -1.31 9.41 -10.47
N PHE A 290 -0.27 10.26 -10.60
CA PHE A 290 -0.43 11.69 -10.85
C PHE A 290 -1.22 11.94 -12.14
N TRP A 291 -0.86 11.24 -13.21
CA TRP A 291 -1.52 11.40 -14.51
C TRP A 291 -2.93 10.82 -14.53
N LEU A 292 -3.16 9.67 -13.89
CA LEU A 292 -4.51 9.11 -13.75
C LEU A 292 -5.44 10.11 -13.05
N VAL A 293 -5.05 10.64 -11.89
CA VAL A 293 -5.89 11.60 -11.16
C VAL A 293 -6.10 12.88 -11.97
N LYS A 294 -5.06 13.41 -12.63
CA LYS A 294 -5.18 14.56 -13.53
C LYS A 294 -6.24 14.33 -14.61
N GLN A 295 -6.17 13.19 -15.31
CA GLN A 295 -7.04 12.92 -16.46
C GLN A 295 -8.49 12.68 -16.02
N TYR A 296 -8.70 11.83 -15.02
CA TYR A 296 -10.07 11.50 -14.59
C TYR A 296 -10.77 12.65 -13.88
N PHE A 297 -10.05 13.49 -13.12
CA PHE A 297 -10.67 14.66 -12.49
C PHE A 297 -10.64 15.90 -13.41
N ASN A 298 -10.06 15.75 -14.61
CA ASN A 298 -9.89 16.79 -15.62
C ASN A 298 -9.30 18.08 -15.03
N MET A 299 -8.16 17.93 -14.34
CA MET A 299 -7.43 19.01 -13.70
C MET A 299 -6.22 19.45 -14.54
N THR A 300 -5.78 20.69 -14.35
CA THR A 300 -4.48 21.16 -14.82
C THR A 300 -3.34 20.53 -14.01
N VAL A 301 -2.12 20.55 -14.55
CA VAL A 301 -0.93 20.04 -13.84
C VAL A 301 -0.75 20.75 -12.48
N ALA A 302 -0.94 22.07 -12.44
CA ALA A 302 -0.81 22.86 -11.21
C ALA A 302 -1.88 22.49 -10.16
N GLU A 303 -3.11 22.19 -10.60
CA GLU A 303 -4.17 21.72 -9.72
C GLU A 303 -3.90 20.30 -9.21
N THR A 304 -3.36 19.41 -10.04
CA THR A 304 -2.94 18.06 -9.63
C THR A 304 -1.84 18.12 -8.58
N PHE A 305 -0.84 19.00 -8.73
CA PHE A 305 0.15 19.22 -7.68
C PHE A 305 -0.49 19.65 -6.36
N LYS A 306 -1.43 20.60 -6.41
CA LYS A 306 -2.13 21.09 -5.22
C LYS A 306 -3.10 20.06 -4.62
N THR A 307 -3.54 19.05 -5.35
CA THR A 307 -4.52 18.07 -4.86
C THR A 307 -3.84 16.76 -4.52
N TRP A 308 -3.39 16.03 -5.53
CA TRP A 308 -2.77 14.72 -5.43
C TRP A 308 -1.41 14.74 -4.73
N THR A 309 -0.46 15.55 -5.22
CA THR A 309 0.91 15.57 -4.66
C THR A 309 0.92 16.02 -3.20
N VAL A 310 0.11 17.04 -2.86
CA VAL A 310 -0.02 17.49 -1.47
C VAL A 310 -0.69 16.43 -0.61
N MET A 311 -1.74 15.74 -1.08
CA MET A 311 -2.39 14.66 -0.33
C MET A 311 -1.39 13.53 -0.02
N GLU A 312 -0.65 13.06 -1.01
CA GLU A 312 0.40 12.05 -0.89
C GLU A 312 1.49 12.48 0.11
N THR A 313 1.91 13.75 0.04
CA THR A 313 2.89 14.32 0.97
C THR A 313 2.36 14.41 2.40
N ILE A 314 1.10 14.83 2.60
CA ILE A 314 0.46 14.83 3.92
C ILE A 314 0.41 13.41 4.46
N LEU A 315 0.01 12.43 3.64
CA LEU A 315 -0.06 11.03 4.03
C LEU A 315 1.31 10.51 4.49
N SER A 316 2.37 10.81 3.72
CA SER A 316 3.74 10.43 4.05
C SER A 316 4.24 11.05 5.36
N VAL A 317 4.05 12.35 5.55
CA VAL A 317 4.56 13.10 6.71
C VAL A 317 3.74 12.78 7.97
N VAL A 318 2.42 12.75 7.87
CA VAL A 318 1.53 12.40 8.98
C VAL A 318 1.73 10.94 9.39
N GLY A 319 1.90 10.05 8.42
CA GLY A 319 2.27 8.65 8.67
C GLY A 319 3.56 8.55 9.47
N LEU A 320 4.62 9.27 9.06
CA LEU A 320 5.88 9.33 9.81
C LEU A 320 5.68 9.85 11.24
N ILE A 321 4.91 10.92 11.43
CA ILE A 321 4.63 11.47 12.77
C ILE A 321 3.99 10.40 13.67
N PHE A 322 2.96 9.71 13.19
CA PHE A 322 2.32 8.65 13.98
C PHE A 322 3.24 7.46 14.23
N ILE A 323 4.10 7.10 13.27
CA ILE A 323 5.11 6.06 13.46
C ILE A 323 6.10 6.47 14.56
N MET A 324 6.57 7.71 14.56
CA MET A 324 7.47 8.22 15.60
C MET A 324 6.80 8.28 16.97
N LEU A 325 5.54 8.69 17.04
CA LEU A 325 4.77 8.68 18.28
C LEU A 325 4.60 7.24 18.82
N LEU A 326 4.28 6.29 17.95
CA LEU A 326 4.18 4.88 18.33
C LEU A 326 5.54 4.32 18.77
N SER A 327 6.63 4.73 18.11
CA SER A 327 7.99 4.35 18.50
C SER A 327 8.41 4.88 19.87
N MET A 328 7.84 5.98 20.35
CA MET A 328 8.11 6.52 21.69
C MET A 328 7.30 5.82 22.77
N ALA A 329 6.19 5.18 22.40
CA ALA A 329 5.28 4.50 23.32
C ALA A 329 5.62 3.02 23.53
N LEU A 330 6.45 2.43 22.66
CA LEU A 330 6.94 1.05 22.71
C LEU A 330 8.33 1.00 23.35
#